data_AF-A0A9D4FFR1-F1
#
_entry.id   AF-A0A9D4FFR1-F1
#
_cell.length_a   1.000
_cell.length_b   1.000
_cell.length_c   1.000
_cell.angle_alpha   90.00
_cell.angle_beta   90.00
_cell.angle_gamma   90.00
#
_symmetry.space_group_name_H-M   'P 1'
#
loop_
_entity.id
_entity.type
_entity.pdbx_description
1 polymer ?
#
loop_
_entity_poly.entity_id
_entity_poly.type
_entity_poly.pdbx_seq_one_letter_code
_entity_poly.pdbx_strand_id
1 'polypeptide(L)' 'MANLKEYFELSVEQSREGPSIQPGGISGSAKRGTERKLENQSFKEKYEAIIEVEKGLNTKKKIAEEFGIPQNTL' A
#
# COMPACT_ATOMS: atom_id res chain seq x y z
N MET A 1 -9.72 15.64 -33.93
CA MET A 1 -9.08 16.12 -32.69
C MET A 1 -10.15 16.65 -31.76
N ALA A 2 -10.42 15.97 -30.65
CA ALA A 2 -11.37 16.44 -29.63
C ALA A 2 -10.62 17.21 -28.53
N ASN A 3 -11.24 18.31 -28.09
CA ASN A 3 -10.68 19.40 -27.32
C ASN A 3 -10.66 19.07 -25.81
N LEU A 4 -9.50 19.14 -25.16
CA LEU A 4 -9.27 18.77 -23.75
C LEU A 4 -10.03 19.63 -22.72
N LYS A 5 -10.69 20.71 -23.14
CA LYS A 5 -11.44 21.60 -22.24
C LYS A 5 -12.76 21.01 -21.71
N GLU A 6 -13.41 20.10 -22.43
CA GLU A 6 -14.71 19.54 -21.99
C GLU A 6 -14.58 18.49 -20.88
N TYR A 7 -13.40 17.89 -20.67
CA TYR A 7 -13.20 16.90 -19.61
C TYR A 7 -13.08 17.52 -18.22
N PHE A 8 -12.82 18.81 -18.12
CA PHE A 8 -12.59 19.47 -16.83
C PHE A 8 -13.87 19.97 -16.16
N GLU A 9 -14.96 20.16 -16.90
CA GLU A 9 -16.23 20.65 -16.34
C GLU A 9 -17.21 19.53 -15.94
N LEU A 10 -17.03 18.30 -16.43
CA LEU A 10 -17.92 17.17 -16.11
C LEU A 10 -17.59 16.42 -14.80
N SER A 11 -16.55 16.84 -14.07
CA SER A 11 -16.10 16.17 -12.84
C SER A 11 -16.42 16.93 -11.54
N VAL A 12 -17.17 18.03 -11.61
CA VAL A 12 -17.49 18.87 -10.44
C VAL A 12 -18.82 18.49 -9.78
N GLU A 13 -19.66 17.65 -10.41
CA GLU A 13 -21.06 17.50 -9.97
C GLU A 13 -21.59 16.06 -9.90
N GLN A 14 -20.79 15.11 -9.44
CA GLN A 14 -21.31 13.80 -9.06
C GLN A 14 -20.86 13.38 -7.67
N SER A 15 -21.88 13.20 -6.80
CA SER A 15 -21.86 12.49 -5.51
C SER A 15 -21.88 13.37 -4.25
N ARG A 16 -22.91 14.22 -4.14
CA ARG A 16 -23.40 14.77 -2.86
C ARG A 16 -24.37 13.83 -2.10
N GLU A 17 -24.37 12.54 -2.41
CA GLU A 17 -25.17 11.55 -1.68
C GLU A 17 -24.28 10.37 -1.30
N GLY A 18 -23.69 10.46 -0.10
CA GLY A 18 -23.08 9.31 0.55
C GLY A 18 -24.14 8.28 0.93
N PRO A 19 -23.78 7.00 1.09
CA PRO A 19 -24.73 5.96 1.47
C PRO A 19 -25.37 6.28 2.82
N SER A 20 -26.71 6.21 2.87
CA SER A 20 -27.52 6.39 4.07
C SER A 20 -27.01 5.50 5.20
N ILE A 21 -26.80 6.11 6.36
CA ILE A 21 -26.41 5.48 7.63
C ILE A 21 -27.30 4.24 7.86
N GLN A 22 -26.72 3.04 7.82
CA GLN A 22 -27.38 1.83 8.32
C GLN A 22 -27.46 1.94 9.86
N PRO A 23 -28.66 1.96 10.47
CA PRO A 23 -28.78 1.94 11.92
C PRO A 23 -28.69 0.47 12.37
N GLY A 24 -27.47 -0.05 12.48
CA GLY A 24 -27.21 -1.41 12.92
C GLY A 24 -25.91 -1.44 13.71
N GLY A 25 -26.02 -1.42 15.04
CA GLY A 25 -24.90 -1.19 15.93
C GLY A 25 -23.78 -2.23 15.83
N ILE A 26 -22.56 -1.72 15.94
CA ILE A 26 -21.46 -2.41 16.62
C ILE A 26 -20.85 -1.40 17.57
N SER A 27 -21.28 -1.41 18.83
CA SER A 27 -20.53 -0.79 19.93
C SER A 27 -19.28 -1.65 20.20
N GLY A 28 -18.40 -1.73 19.21
CA GLY A 28 -17.15 -2.45 19.28
C GLY A 28 -16.07 -1.50 19.75
N SER A 29 -15.84 -1.50 21.07
CA SER A 29 -14.62 -1.05 21.76
C SER A 29 -13.58 -0.37 20.88
N ALA A 30 -13.31 0.93 21.12
CA ALA A 30 -12.17 1.67 20.60
C ALA A 30 -10.85 0.97 20.98
N LYS A 31 -10.48 -0.07 20.22
CA LYS A 31 -9.15 -0.66 20.30
C LYS A 31 -8.23 0.30 19.59
N ARG A 32 -7.58 1.12 20.42
CA ARG A 32 -6.42 1.98 20.12
C ARG A 32 -5.65 1.38 18.94
N GLY A 33 -5.64 2.09 17.81
CA GLY A 33 -4.75 1.76 16.71
C GLY A 33 -3.33 1.89 17.23
N THR A 34 -2.59 0.79 17.28
CA THR A 34 -1.16 0.87 17.53
C THR A 34 -0.53 1.44 16.26
N GLU A 35 0.05 2.64 16.34
CA GLU A 35 0.91 3.14 15.27
C GLU A 35 2.07 2.15 15.10
N ARG A 36 1.98 1.32 14.06
CA ARG A 36 3.09 0.46 13.67
C ARG A 36 4.12 1.38 13.05
N LYS A 37 5.27 1.54 13.71
CA LYS A 37 6.45 2.13 13.08
C LYS A 37 6.80 1.22 11.91
N LEU A 38 6.50 1.67 10.70
CA LEU A 38 7.01 1.03 9.50
C LEU A 38 8.52 1.30 9.50
N GLU A 39 9.32 0.27 9.70
CA GLU A 39 10.74 0.34 9.35
C GLU A 39 10.82 0.55 7.84
N ASN A 40 11.00 1.81 7.45
CA ASN A 40 11.16 2.18 6.06
C ASN A 40 12.58 1.82 5.63
N GLN A 41 12.74 0.62 5.07
CA GLN A 41 13.92 0.31 4.26
C GLN A 41 13.97 1.26 3.06
N SER A 42 15.19 1.70 2.76
CA SER A 42 15.45 2.51 1.59
C SER A 42 15.15 1.72 0.31
N PHE A 43 14.77 2.44 -0.75
CA PHE A 43 14.56 1.83 -2.07
C PHE A 43 15.80 1.06 -2.55
N LYS A 44 16.99 1.54 -2.19
CA LYS A 44 18.27 0.93 -2.53
C LYS A 44 18.42 -0.47 -1.93
N GLU A 45 18.14 -0.63 -0.64
CA GLU A 45 18.26 -1.93 0.05
C GLU A 45 17.31 -2.97 -0.53
N LYS A 46 16.09 -2.56 -0.92
CA LYS A 46 15.14 -3.45 -1.59
C LYS A 46 15.64 -3.91 -2.95
N TYR A 47 16.25 -3.01 -3.71
CA TYR A 47 16.80 -3.34 -5.03
C TYR A 47 17.99 -4.30 -4.92
N GLU A 48 18.89 -4.07 -3.96
CA GLU A 48 20.02 -4.97 -3.69
C GLU A 48 19.57 -6.38 -3.29
N ALA A 49 18.51 -6.49 -2.49
CA ALA A 49 17.96 -7.79 -2.12
C ALA A 49 17.32 -8.54 -3.30
N ILE A 50 16.65 -7.84 -4.23
CA ILE A 50 16.13 -8.45 -5.47
C ILE A 50 17.28 -8.97 -6.33
N ILE A 51 18.37 -8.21 -6.45
CA ILE A 51 19.57 -8.66 -7.19
C ILE A 51 20.15 -9.94 -6.57
N GLU A 52 20.22 -10.02 -5.23
CA GLU A 52 20.68 -11.24 -4.54
C GLU A 52 19.78 -12.45 -4.82
N VAL A 53 18.46 -12.24 -4.92
CA VAL A 53 17.51 -13.28 -5.32
C VAL A 53 17.77 -13.73 -6.75
N GLU A 54 18.00 -12.80 -7.68
CA GLU A 54 18.29 -13.10 -9.09
C GLU A 54 19.60 -13.87 -9.28
N LYS A 55 20.61 -13.63 -8.44
CA LYS A 55 21.86 -14.42 -8.45
C LYS A 55 21.64 -15.88 -8.10
N GLY A 56 20.56 -16.22 -7.38
CA GLY A 56 20.20 -17.60 -7.04
C GLY A 56 21.17 -18.31 -6.07
N LEU A 57 22.07 -17.57 -5.42
CA LEU A 57 23.08 -18.12 -4.51
C LEU A 57 22.50 -18.49 -3.13
N ASN A 58 21.47 -17.75 -2.70
CA ASN A 58 20.80 -17.93 -1.42
C ASN A 58 19.29 -18.12 -1.64
N THR A 59 18.62 -18.70 -0.64
CA THR A 59 17.15 -18.83 -0.68
C THR A 59 16.47 -17.50 -0.39
N LYS A 60 15.29 -17.25 -0.98
CA LYS A 60 14.47 -16.05 -0.71
C LYS A 60 14.28 -15.78 0.79
N LYS A 61 14.13 -16.84 1.58
CA LYS A 61 14.00 -16.75 3.04
C LYS A 61 15.25 -16.17 3.71
N LYS A 62 16.43 -16.65 3.32
CA LYS A 62 17.69 -16.18 3.90
C LYS A 62 17.95 -14.71 3.53
N ILE A 63 17.66 -14.33 2.29
CA ILE A 63 17.80 -12.95 1.82
C ILE A 63 16.80 -12.02 2.54
N ALA A 64 15.56 -12.46 2.73
CA ALA A 64 14.57 -11.72 3.52
C ALA A 64 15.02 -11.44 4.96
N GLU A 65 15.63 -12.42 5.63
CA GLU A 65 16.14 -12.27 6.99
C GLU A 65 17.37 -11.33 7.03
N GLU A 66 18.27 -11.45 6.06
CA GLU A 66 19.54 -10.70 6.00
C GLU A 66 19.32 -9.20 5.69
N PHE A 67 18.37 -8.90 4.82
CA PHE A 67 18.01 -7.52 4.48
C PHE A 67 16.85 -6.97 5.34
N GLY A 68 16.23 -7.80 6.19
CA GLY A 68 15.04 -7.48 6.98
C GLY A 68 13.79 -7.25 6.14
N ILE A 69 13.77 -7.66 4.88
CA ILE A 69 12.67 -7.40 3.93
C ILE A 69 11.66 -8.55 4.01
N PRO A 70 10.35 -8.29 4.03
CA PRO A 70 9.35 -9.35 3.93
C PRO A 70 9.53 -10.18 2.66
N GLN A 71 9.44 -11.52 2.76
CA GLN A 71 9.60 -12.41 1.60
C GLN A 71 8.65 -12.08 0.44
N ASN A 72 7.45 -11.54 0.72
CA ASN A 72 6.49 -11.15 -0.32
C ASN A 72 6.93 -9.92 -1.12
N THR A 73 7.95 -9.19 -0.66
CA THR A 73 8.54 -8.03 -1.33
C THR A 73 9.76 -8.42 -2.19
N LEU A 74 10.28 -9.64 -2.02
CA LEU A 74 11.41 -10.23 -2.76
C LEU A 74 10.95 -11.23 -3.83
#